data_AF-A0A9E5IHU4-F1
#
_entry.id   AF-A0A9E5IHU4-F1
#
_cell.length_a   1.000
_cell.length_b   1.000
_cell.length_c   1.000
_cell.angle_alpha   90.00
_cell.angle_beta   90.00
_cell.angle_gamma   90.00
#
_symmetry.space_group_name_H-M   'P 1'
#
loop_
_entity.id
_entity.type
_entity.pdbx_description
1 polymer ?
#
loop_
_entity_poly.entity_id
_entity_poly.type
_entity_poly.pdbx_seq_one_letter_code
_entity_poly.pdbx_strand_id
1 'polypeptide(L)'
;MPTSPAPEKPVACQHDEARHLLAVGAGLDGALRLLISQFSVLQTRSQLLLTVATLALTITGFSGPRIAAAGDFQRLALAAGLALVLGSMLLILGGSLRIRWVTQFRRPEGGDDAALLAQIVCYRDRKTRLFFIEVCLLLAGLTAYVAAIIGYFLVGKL
;
A
#
# COMPACT_ATOMS: atom_id res chain seq x y z
N MET A 1 30.15 2.83 5.25
CA MET A 1 29.61 1.63 5.92
C MET A 1 28.10 1.83 6.08
N PRO A 2 27.24 1.05 5.41
CA PRO A 2 25.81 1.12 5.68
C PRO A 2 25.52 0.42 7.01
N THR A 3 24.87 1.14 7.91
CA THR A 3 24.40 0.66 9.21
C THR A 3 23.40 -0.47 9.01
N SER A 4 23.83 -1.69 9.29
CA SER A 4 22.96 -2.86 9.40
C SER A 4 21.97 -2.62 10.53
N PRO A 5 20.65 -2.60 10.29
CA PRO A 5 19.68 -2.53 11.38
C PRO A 5 19.80 -3.82 12.20
N ALA A 6 19.81 -3.65 13.53
CA ALA A 6 19.95 -4.73 14.50
C ALA A 6 18.94 -5.87 14.25
N PRO A 7 19.28 -7.13 14.62
CA PRO A 7 18.40 -8.27 14.44
C PRO A 7 17.16 -8.12 15.33
N GLU A 8 16.08 -7.61 14.73
CA GLU A 8 14.75 -7.60 15.32
C GLU A 8 14.36 -9.07 15.55
N LYS A 9 14.27 -9.47 16.83
CA LYS A 9 13.95 -10.85 17.24
C LYS A 9 12.71 -11.32 16.46
N PRO A 10 12.78 -12.42 15.70
CA PRO A 10 11.60 -12.93 15.01
C PRO A 10 10.58 -13.37 16.07
N VAL A 11 9.45 -12.67 16.09
CA VAL A 11 8.32 -12.92 16.98
C VAL A 11 7.87 -14.37 16.77
N ALA A 12 7.81 -15.17 17.84
CA ALA A 12 7.56 -16.63 17.80
C ALA A 12 6.40 -17.05 16.87
N CYS A 13 5.35 -16.22 16.78
CA CYS A 13 4.19 -16.40 15.90
C CYS A 13 4.55 -16.57 14.40
N GLN A 14 5.59 -15.90 13.91
CA GLN A 14 6.00 -15.98 12.50
C GLN A 14 6.76 -17.26 12.16
N HIS A 15 7.42 -17.88 13.15
CA HIS A 15 8.07 -19.19 12.97
C HIS A 15 7.03 -20.32 12.87
N ASP A 16 5.93 -20.21 13.62
CA ASP A 16 4.84 -21.18 13.55
C ASP A 16 4.06 -21.08 12.24
N GLU A 17 3.81 -19.85 11.75
CA GLU A 17 3.22 -19.65 10.41
C GLU A 17 4.15 -20.20 9.31
N ALA A 18 5.47 -19.96 9.41
CA ALA A 18 6.44 -20.48 8.45
C ALA A 18 6.48 -22.02 8.42
N ARG A 19 6.42 -22.67 9.59
CA ARG A 19 6.34 -24.14 9.68
C ARG A 19 5.03 -24.68 9.11
N HIS A 20 3.91 -24.01 9.37
CA HIS A 20 2.63 -24.37 8.79
C HIS A 20 2.64 -24.20 7.26
N LEU A 21 3.26 -23.12 6.75
CA LEU A 21 3.42 -22.90 5.31
C LEU A 21 4.31 -23.97 4.65
N LEU A 22 5.36 -24.45 5.31
CA LEU A 22 6.15 -25.59 4.82
C LEU A 22 5.32 -26.87 4.76
N ALA A 23 4.48 -27.13 5.77
CA ALA A 23 3.61 -28.30 5.81
C ALA A 23 2.55 -28.26 4.71
N VAL A 24 1.90 -27.10 4.50
CA VAL A 24 0.88 -26.90 3.45
C VAL A 24 1.50 -26.86 2.05
N GLY A 25 2.67 -26.26 1.91
CA GLY A 25 3.39 -26.14 0.63
C GLY A 25 4.08 -27.43 0.18
N ALA A 26 4.03 -28.51 0.97
CA ALA A 26 4.79 -29.74 0.74
C ALA A 26 6.29 -29.48 0.49
N GLY A 27 6.86 -28.51 1.22
CA GLY A 27 8.25 -28.08 1.09
C GLY A 27 8.43 -26.59 0.77
N LEU A 28 9.69 -26.17 0.67
CA LEU A 28 10.08 -24.76 0.49
C LEU A 28 9.55 -24.18 -0.82
N ASP A 29 9.63 -24.91 -1.92
CA ASP A 29 9.23 -24.41 -3.24
C ASP A 29 7.72 -24.11 -3.31
N GLY A 30 6.88 -24.96 -2.71
CA GLY A 30 5.44 -24.72 -2.66
C GLY A 30 5.08 -23.56 -1.73
N ALA A 31 5.73 -23.46 -0.56
CA ALA A 31 5.56 -22.33 0.34
C ALA A 31 5.97 -21.00 -0.31
N LEU A 32 7.07 -20.98 -1.07
CA LEU A 32 7.52 -19.81 -1.82
C LEU A 32 6.54 -19.44 -2.94
N ARG A 33 6.01 -20.42 -3.69
CA ARG A 33 4.99 -20.17 -4.73
C ARG A 33 3.73 -19.54 -4.15
N LEU A 34 3.27 -20.01 -2.99
CA LEU A 34 2.15 -19.42 -2.27
C LEU A 34 2.47 -17.99 -1.83
N LEU A 35 3.66 -17.71 -1.31
CA LEU A 35 4.04 -16.35 -0.93
C LEU A 35 4.14 -15.41 -2.15
N ILE A 36 4.70 -15.88 -3.26
CA ILE A 36 4.79 -15.12 -4.52
C ILE A 36 3.39 -14.76 -5.03
N SER A 37 2.42 -15.67 -4.97
CA SER A 37 1.05 -15.38 -5.39
C SER A 37 0.40 -14.31 -4.51
N GLN A 38 0.63 -14.32 -3.19
CA GLN A 38 0.15 -13.28 -2.29
C GLN A 38 0.78 -11.91 -2.59
N PHE A 39 2.08 -11.86 -2.88
CA PHE A 39 2.74 -10.61 -3.31
C PHE A 39 2.19 -10.09 -4.63
N SER A 40 1.89 -10.98 -5.58
CA SER A 40 1.25 -10.62 -6.85
C SER A 40 -0.12 -10.00 -6.63
N VAL A 41 -0.94 -10.56 -5.73
CA VAL A 41 -2.23 -9.96 -5.35
C VAL A 41 -2.05 -8.56 -4.76
N LEU A 42 -1.07 -8.36 -3.86
CA LEU A 42 -0.78 -7.05 -3.28
C LEU A 42 -0.36 -6.03 -4.36
N GLN A 43 0.46 -6.46 -5.33
CA GLN A 43 0.89 -5.64 -6.46
C GLN A 43 -0.28 -5.22 -7.34
N THR A 44 -1.15 -6.16 -7.74
CA THR A 44 -2.34 -5.86 -8.55
C THR A 44 -3.27 -4.89 -7.85
N ARG A 45 -3.53 -5.09 -6.55
CA ARG A 45 -4.37 -4.17 -5.75
C ARG A 45 -3.78 -2.77 -5.71
N SER A 46 -2.46 -2.66 -5.51
CA SER A 46 -1.77 -1.37 -5.50
C SER A 46 -1.84 -0.64 -6.85
N GLN A 47 -1.75 -1.37 -7.96
CA GLN A 47 -1.94 -0.80 -9.30
C GLN A 47 -3.36 -0.24 -9.49
N LEU A 48 -4.40 -0.97 -9.04
CA LEU A 48 -5.78 -0.49 -9.10
C LEU A 48 -5.95 0.83 -8.31
N LEU A 49 -5.35 0.93 -7.12
CA LEU A 49 -5.38 2.16 -6.33
C LEU A 49 -4.69 3.33 -7.04
N LEU A 50 -3.54 3.09 -7.68
CA LEU A 50 -2.86 4.10 -8.51
C LEU A 50 -3.73 4.56 -9.67
N THR A 51 -4.44 3.64 -10.34
CA THR A 51 -5.35 3.98 -11.43
C THR A 51 -6.49 4.88 -10.95
N VAL A 52 -7.14 4.55 -9.83
CA VAL A 52 -8.21 5.37 -9.25
C VAL A 52 -7.70 6.75 -8.84
N ALA A 53 -6.55 6.82 -8.15
CA ALA A 53 -5.92 8.09 -7.78
C ALA A 53 -5.62 8.95 -9.02
N THR A 54 -5.04 8.34 -10.06
CA THR A 54 -4.73 9.02 -11.33
C THR A 54 -6.00 9.57 -11.99
N LEU A 55 -7.08 8.77 -12.06
CA LEU A 55 -8.37 9.21 -12.60
C LEU A 55 -8.96 10.39 -11.82
N ALA A 56 -8.89 10.35 -10.49
CA ALA A 56 -9.36 11.46 -9.67
C ALA A 56 -8.57 12.75 -9.97
N LEU A 57 -7.24 12.67 -10.08
CA LEU A 57 -6.39 13.81 -10.41
C LEU A 57 -6.67 14.37 -11.81
N THR A 58 -6.86 13.50 -12.82
CA THR A 58 -7.12 13.96 -14.20
C THR A 58 -8.49 14.61 -14.34
N ILE A 59 -9.54 14.04 -13.74
CA ILE A 59 -10.87 14.65 -13.72
C ILE A 59 -10.83 16.01 -13.02
N THR A 60 -10.12 16.10 -11.89
CA THR A 60 -9.91 17.37 -11.18
C THR A 60 -9.16 18.39 -12.03
N GLY A 61 -8.25 17.97 -12.91
CA GLY A 61 -7.56 18.88 -13.84
C GLY A 61 -8.51 19.68 -14.72
N PHE A 62 -9.64 19.08 -15.12
CA PHE A 62 -10.65 19.75 -15.95
C PHE A 62 -11.70 20.52 -15.13
N SER A 63 -12.22 19.92 -14.06
CA SER A 63 -13.33 20.49 -13.27
C SER A 63 -12.89 21.31 -12.06
N GLY A 64 -11.66 21.10 -11.58
CA GLY A 64 -11.11 21.65 -10.35
C GLY A 64 -11.12 23.18 -10.27
N PRO A 65 -10.72 23.93 -11.32
CA PRO A 65 -10.76 25.39 -11.27
C PRO A 65 -12.17 25.96 -11.02
N ARG A 66 -13.20 25.33 -11.60
CA ARG A 66 -14.60 25.75 -11.39
C ARG A 66 -15.07 25.45 -9.96
N ILE A 67 -14.69 24.28 -9.44
CA ILE A 67 -15.02 23.86 -8.07
C ILE A 67 -14.34 24.79 -7.05
N ALA A 68 -13.07 25.10 -7.26
CA ALA A 68 -12.29 25.97 -6.39
C ALA A 68 -12.77 27.43 -6.42
N ALA A 69 -13.39 27.87 -7.53
CA ALA A 69 -13.95 29.22 -7.66
C ALA A 69 -15.31 29.39 -6.96
N ALA A 70 -15.98 28.30 -6.56
CA ALA A 70 -17.32 28.38 -5.96
C ALA A 70 -17.34 28.79 -4.48
N GLY A 71 -16.19 28.70 -3.78
CA GLY A 71 -16.07 29.14 -2.40
C GLY A 71 -14.82 28.66 -1.71
N ASP A 72 -14.49 29.31 -0.59
CA ASP A 72 -13.28 29.02 0.19
C ASP A 72 -13.31 27.61 0.81
N PHE A 73 -14.48 27.13 1.22
CA PHE A 73 -14.64 25.77 1.74
C PHE A 73 -14.32 24.72 0.67
N GLN A 74 -14.90 24.85 -0.52
CA GLN A 74 -14.69 23.95 -1.65
C GLN A 74 -13.22 23.96 -2.06
N ARG A 75 -12.58 25.13 -2.12
CA ARG A 75 -11.17 25.26 -2.44
C ARG A 75 -10.27 24.55 -1.43
N LEU A 76 -10.49 24.75 -0.14
CA LEU A 76 -9.69 24.11 0.92
C LEU A 76 -9.91 22.60 0.97
N ALA A 77 -11.16 22.14 0.91
CA ALA A 77 -11.49 20.72 0.90
C ALA A 77 -10.91 20.01 -0.35
N LEU A 78 -10.99 20.66 -1.52
CA LEU A 78 -10.43 20.14 -2.77
C LEU A 78 -8.90 20.05 -2.67
N ALA A 79 -8.23 21.12 -2.24
CA ALA A 79 -6.77 21.16 -2.11
C ALA A 79 -6.26 20.12 -1.09
N ALA A 80 -6.89 20.02 0.07
CA ALA A 80 -6.54 19.04 1.09
C ALA A 80 -6.77 17.62 0.60
N GLY A 81 -7.92 17.35 -0.03
CA GLY A 81 -8.25 16.04 -0.60
C GLY A 81 -7.23 15.61 -1.67
N LEU A 82 -6.89 16.51 -2.59
CA LEU A 82 -5.92 16.22 -3.66
C LEU A 82 -4.51 15.99 -3.11
N ALA A 83 -4.10 16.76 -2.09
CA ALA A 83 -2.82 16.57 -1.42
C ALA A 83 -2.73 15.19 -0.74
N LEU A 84 -3.81 14.73 -0.09
CA LEU A 84 -3.88 13.40 0.52
C LEU A 84 -3.85 12.29 -0.53
N VAL A 85 -4.60 12.42 -1.64
CA VAL A 85 -4.58 11.47 -2.75
C VAL A 85 -3.17 11.38 -3.35
N LEU A 86 -2.52 12.52 -3.59
CA LEU A 86 -1.15 12.56 -4.11
C LEU A 86 -0.15 11.94 -3.12
N GLY A 87 -0.29 12.25 -1.82
CA GLY A 87 0.51 11.64 -0.77
C GLY A 87 0.38 10.11 -0.76
N SER A 88 -0.85 9.60 -0.85
CA SER A 88 -1.10 8.16 -0.98
C SER A 88 -0.48 7.57 -2.23
N MET A 89 -0.58 8.26 -3.37
CA MET A 89 0.00 7.80 -4.63
C MET A 89 1.52 7.65 -4.54
N LEU A 90 2.20 8.63 -3.92
CA LEU A 90 3.65 8.60 -3.69
C LEU A 90 4.03 7.47 -2.72
N LEU A 91 3.24 7.24 -1.67
CA LEU A 91 3.45 6.11 -0.75
C LEU A 91 3.29 4.77 -1.46
N ILE A 92 2.25 4.59 -2.28
CA ILE A 92 2.04 3.35 -3.05
C ILE A 92 3.23 3.13 -4.00
N LEU A 93 3.69 4.17 -4.69
CA LEU A 93 4.80 4.08 -5.64
C LEU A 93 6.14 3.76 -4.97
N GLY A 94 6.42 4.38 -3.82
CA GLY A 94 7.66 4.18 -3.05
C GLY A 94 7.64 2.97 -2.11
N GLY A 95 6.45 2.54 -1.68
CA GLY A 95 6.18 1.53 -0.68
C GLY A 95 5.68 0.25 -1.32
N SER A 96 4.37 0.12 -1.51
CA SER A 96 3.74 -1.15 -1.92
C SER A 96 4.17 -1.66 -3.30
N LEU A 97 4.45 -0.79 -4.28
CA LEU A 97 4.97 -1.21 -5.59
C LEU A 97 6.43 -1.64 -5.57
N ARG A 98 7.23 -1.17 -4.60
CA ARG A 98 8.62 -1.58 -4.45
C ARG A 98 8.71 -2.92 -3.72
N ILE A 99 8.48 -3.99 -4.46
CA ILE A 99 8.68 -5.36 -3.99
C ILE A 99 10.17 -5.70 -4.13
N ARG A 100 10.87 -5.94 -3.01
CA ARG A 100 12.16 -6.63 -3.04
C ARG A 100 11.92 -8.06 -3.56
N TRP A 101 12.71 -8.46 -4.54
CA TRP A 101 12.63 -9.80 -5.11
C TRP A 101 12.82 -10.85 -4.02
N VAL A 102 11.99 -11.89 -4.02
CA VAL A 102 12.07 -13.01 -3.06
C VAL A 102 13.44 -13.69 -3.11
N THR A 103 14.13 -13.61 -4.26
CA THR A 103 15.50 -14.10 -4.46
C THR A 103 16.58 -13.33 -3.68
N GLN A 104 16.27 -12.15 -3.14
CA GLN A 104 17.20 -11.36 -2.32
C GLN A 104 17.22 -11.83 -0.86
N PHE A 105 16.23 -12.61 -0.43
CA PHE A 105 16.22 -13.18 0.92
C PHE A 105 17.20 -14.36 0.95
N ARG A 106 18.31 -14.19 1.65
CA ARG A 106 19.29 -15.26 1.87
C ARG A 106 18.95 -15.99 3.16
N ARG A 107 19.17 -17.31 3.15
CA ARG A 107 19.13 -18.13 4.35
C ARG A 107 20.11 -17.53 5.37
N PRO A 108 19.68 -17.20 6.60
CA PRO A 108 20.59 -16.74 7.64
C PRO A 108 21.61 -17.85 7.96
N GLU A 109 22.86 -17.49 8.23
CA GLU A 109 23.92 -18.46 8.57
C GLU A 109 23.48 -19.30 9.79
N GLY A 110 23.39 -20.62 9.61
CA GLY A 110 22.91 -21.56 10.64
C GLY A 110 21.38 -21.68 10.81
N GLY A 111 20.58 -21.00 9.98
CA GLY A 111 19.11 -21.06 10.03
C GLY A 111 18.49 -22.11 9.10
N ASP A 112 17.39 -22.70 9.54
CA ASP A 112 16.59 -23.68 8.79
C ASP A 112 15.65 -23.00 7.74
N ASP A 113 15.04 -23.75 6.83
CA ASP A 113 14.13 -23.23 5.79
C ASP A 113 12.93 -22.46 6.37
N ALA A 114 12.49 -22.84 7.57
CA ALA A 114 11.48 -22.12 8.33
C ALA A 114 11.93 -20.68 8.70
N ALA A 115 13.22 -20.47 8.97
CA ALA A 115 13.74 -19.15 9.33
C ALA A 115 13.79 -18.21 8.12
N LEU A 116 14.05 -18.74 6.92
CA LEU A 116 13.95 -17.98 5.67
C LEU A 116 12.50 -17.55 5.40
N LEU A 117 11.56 -18.48 5.54
CA LEU A 117 10.13 -18.19 5.33
C LEU A 117 9.59 -17.21 6.38
N ALA A 118 10.01 -17.30 7.64
CA ALA A 118 9.63 -16.35 8.68
C ALA A 118 10.02 -14.90 8.31
N GLN A 119 11.21 -14.70 7.72
CA GLN A 119 11.61 -13.37 7.24
C GLN A 119 10.72 -12.85 6.10
N ILE A 120 10.36 -13.74 5.17
CA ILE A 120 9.50 -13.38 4.03
C ILE A 120 8.08 -13.06 4.52
N VAL A 121 7.56 -13.82 5.50
CA VAL A 121 6.27 -13.58 6.16
C VAL A 121 6.27 -12.25 6.90
N CYS A 122 7.33 -11.93 7.65
CA CYS A 122 7.47 -10.64 8.33
C CYS A 122 7.47 -9.47 7.33
N TYR A 123 8.19 -9.63 6.22
CA TYR A 123 8.23 -8.64 5.16
C TYR A 123 6.85 -8.46 4.50
N ARG A 124 6.13 -9.56 4.26
CA ARG A 124 4.74 -9.55 3.78
C ARG A 124 3.83 -8.76 4.72
N ASP A 125 3.85 -9.07 6.02
CA ASP A 125 2.96 -8.40 6.98
C ASP A 125 3.23 -6.89 7.08
N ARG A 126 4.50 -6.49 7.09
CA ARG A 126 4.87 -5.07 7.05
C ARG A 126 4.35 -4.37 5.79
N LYS A 127 4.43 -5.03 4.63
CA LYS A 127 3.88 -4.49 3.38
C LYS A 127 2.35 -4.42 3.41
N THR A 128 1.67 -5.41 3.96
CA THR A 128 0.22 -5.39 4.14
C THR A 128 -0.23 -4.23 5.03
N ARG A 129 0.50 -3.97 6.12
CA ARG A 129 0.21 -2.82 7.00
C ARG A 129 0.43 -1.49 6.30
N LEU A 130 1.52 -1.34 5.55
CA LEU A 130 1.77 -0.14 4.75
C LEU A 130 0.67 0.08 3.70
N PHE A 131 0.27 -0.98 3.00
CA PHE A 131 -0.84 -0.94 2.06
C PHE A 131 -2.16 -0.51 2.72
N PHE A 132 -2.44 -0.96 3.94
CA PHE A 132 -3.61 -0.50 4.68
C PHE A 132 -3.58 1.00 4.98
N ILE A 133 -2.42 1.52 5.40
CA ILE A 133 -2.23 2.96 5.63
C ILE A 133 -2.43 3.75 4.32
N GLU A 134 -1.90 3.26 3.21
CA GLU A 134 -2.09 3.84 1.88
C GLU A 134 -3.59 3.89 1.50
N VAL A 135 -4.32 2.79 1.70
CA VAL A 135 -5.77 2.73 1.47
C VAL A 135 -6.52 3.74 2.33
N CYS A 136 -6.23 3.82 3.63
CA CYS A 136 -6.88 4.78 4.53
C CYS A 136 -6.63 6.23 4.10
N LEU A 137 -5.39 6.54 3.71
CA LEU A 137 -5.01 7.88 3.25
C LEU A 137 -5.72 8.24 1.94
N LEU A 138 -5.77 7.30 0.99
CA LEU A 138 -6.48 7.47 -0.27
C LEU A 138 -7.97 7.69 -0.06
N LEU A 139 -8.60 6.88 0.82
CA LEU A 139 -10.02 7.02 1.14
C LEU A 139 -10.30 8.36 1.80
N ALA A 140 -9.51 8.78 2.78
CA ALA A 140 -9.67 10.10 3.41
C ALA A 140 -9.55 11.24 2.38
N GLY A 141 -8.57 11.16 1.48
CA GLY A 141 -8.40 12.13 0.39
C GLY A 141 -9.57 12.16 -0.59
N LEU A 142 -10.04 10.99 -1.02
CA LEU A 142 -11.21 10.85 -1.90
C LEU A 142 -12.49 11.35 -1.24
N THR A 143 -12.70 11.10 0.05
CA THR A 143 -13.86 11.62 0.79
C THR A 143 -13.84 13.14 0.85
N ALA A 144 -12.70 13.75 1.16
CA ALA A 144 -12.57 15.21 1.15
C ALA A 144 -12.80 15.80 -0.25
N TYR A 145 -12.25 15.15 -1.29
CA TYR A 145 -12.48 15.52 -2.69
C TYR A 145 -13.97 15.47 -3.08
N VAL A 146 -14.66 14.38 -2.76
CA VAL A 146 -16.10 14.21 -3.03
C VAL A 146 -16.93 15.22 -2.24
N ALA A 147 -16.58 15.51 -0.98
CA ALA A 147 -17.25 16.53 -0.18
C ALA A 147 -17.15 17.92 -0.81
N ALA A 148 -16.00 18.28 -1.40
CA ALA A 148 -15.84 19.53 -2.14
C ALA A 148 -16.76 19.61 -3.36
N ILE A 149 -16.90 18.50 -4.11
CA ILE A 149 -17.80 18.41 -5.26
C ILE A 149 -19.26 18.54 -4.82
N ILE A 150 -19.67 17.82 -3.78
CA ILE A 150 -21.04 17.91 -3.26
C ILE A 150 -21.34 19.34 -2.80
N GLY A 151 -20.41 19.96 -2.07
CA GLY A 151 -20.53 21.36 -1.66
C GLY A 151 -20.63 22.32 -2.86
N TYR A 152 -19.91 22.06 -3.94
CA TYR A 152 -20.06 22.80 -5.19
C TYR A 152 -21.47 22.68 -5.78
N PHE A 153 -22.05 21.48 -5.84
CA PHE A 153 -23.41 21.28 -6.36
C PHE A 153 -24.51 21.84 -5.46
N LEU A 154 -24.29 21.89 -4.14
CA LEU A 154 -25.27 22.45 -3.20
C LEU A 154 -25.26 23.99 -3.19
N VAL A 155 -24.09 24.61 -3.37
CA VAL A 155 -23.93 26.08 -3.39
C VAL A 155 -24.13 26.66 -4.78
N GLY A 156 -23.69 25.94 -5.81
CA GLY A 156 -23.96 26.25 -7.21
C GLY A 156 -25.43 25.95 -7.49
N LYS A 157 -26.29 26.95 -7.30
CA LYS A 157 -27.67 26.91 -7.81
C LYS A 157 -27.63 26.53 -9.30
N LEU A 158 -28.37 25.46 -9.64
CA LEU A 158 -28.72 25.09 -11.02
C LEU A 158 -29.26 26.28 -11.80
#